data_AF-A8G7H6-F1
#
_entry.id   AF-A8G7H6-F1
#
_cell.length_a   1.000
_cell.length_b   1.000
_cell.length_c   1.000
_cell.angle_alpha   90.00
_cell.angle_beta   90.00
_cell.angle_gamma   90.00
#
_symmetry.space_group_name_H-M   'P 1'
#
loop_
_entity.id
_entity.type
_entity.pdbx_description
1 polymer ?
#
loop_
_entity_poly.entity_id
_entity_poly.type
_entity_poly.pdbx_seq_one_letter_code
_entity_poly.pdbx_strand_id
1 'polypeptide(L)'
;MSLGYRDKLYRGRRAMAHLIHLWHERNGWSHRVLPLLSEILDLGKVHNSQISNLRNGKLSSPGPEVFLALAQVNTILDQGIEKIRDRLESDYPELWKSLQESALPLKNDSGNPLSAGELFEIFAGLKSLPSSFDWYIEDEEASALSDALSVHFCQNKAWRLCKIQVMEAYAVNKLNRRERFAEVIAGIRDYTAEELDGELLDLYDTSKKLSYFKGRGPNAFLAELRNLASET
;
A
#
# COMPACT_ATOMS: atom_id res chain seq x y z
N MET A 1 18.55 -20.72 -15.34
CA MET A 1 17.35 -21.40 -15.86
C MET A 1 16.25 -20.36 -16.01
N SER A 2 15.68 -20.20 -17.21
CA SER A 2 14.54 -19.27 -17.38
C SER A 2 13.35 -19.80 -16.58
N LEU A 3 12.81 -18.99 -15.68
CA LEU A 3 11.56 -19.30 -14.96
C LEU A 3 10.48 -19.71 -15.97
N GLY A 4 9.85 -20.87 -15.72
CA GLY A 4 8.77 -21.37 -16.57
C GLY A 4 7.57 -20.40 -16.57
N TYR A 5 6.70 -20.49 -17.58
CA TYR A 5 5.54 -19.59 -17.68
C TYR A 5 4.63 -19.63 -16.43
N ARG A 6 4.56 -20.78 -15.74
CA ARG A 6 3.82 -20.94 -14.49
C ARG A 6 4.39 -20.10 -13.35
N ASP A 7 5.71 -20.02 -13.24
CA ASP A 7 6.37 -19.22 -12.21
C ASP A 7 6.17 -17.73 -12.47
N LYS A 8 6.21 -17.30 -13.75
CA LYS A 8 5.91 -15.92 -14.13
C LYS A 8 4.49 -15.53 -13.72
N LEU A 9 3.50 -16.36 -14.06
CA LEU A 9 2.11 -16.13 -13.65
C LEU A 9 1.94 -16.16 -12.12
N TYR A 10 2.66 -17.03 -11.42
CA TYR A 10 2.63 -17.07 -9.96
C TYR A 10 3.17 -15.77 -9.36
N ARG A 11 4.34 -15.29 -9.81
CA ARG A 11 4.92 -14.02 -9.38
C ARG A 11 4.02 -12.84 -9.70
N GLY A 12 3.43 -12.80 -10.89
CA GLY A 12 2.50 -11.74 -11.29
C GLY A 12 1.23 -11.71 -10.43
N ARG A 13 0.66 -12.88 -10.10
CA ARG A 13 -0.46 -12.97 -9.15
C ARG A 13 -0.09 -12.48 -7.76
N ARG A 14 1.10 -12.81 -7.26
CA ARG A 14 1.59 -12.30 -5.98
C ARG A 14 1.80 -10.78 -6.00
N ALA A 15 2.40 -10.26 -7.07
CA ALA A 15 2.60 -8.83 -7.25
C ALA A 15 1.27 -8.08 -7.29
N MET A 16 0.29 -8.57 -8.04
CA MET A 16 -1.06 -7.99 -8.07
C MET A 16 -1.75 -8.08 -6.70
N ALA A 17 -1.61 -9.20 -6.00
CA ALA A 17 -2.18 -9.36 -4.66
C ALA A 17 -1.66 -8.31 -3.69
N HIS A 18 -0.34 -8.13 -3.68
CA HIS A 18 0.36 -7.11 -2.90
C HIS A 18 -0.07 -5.69 -3.30
N LEU A 19 -0.13 -5.37 -4.60
CA LEU A 19 -0.59 -4.07 -5.08
C LEU A 19 -2.01 -3.73 -4.59
N ILE A 20 -2.94 -4.69 -4.70
CA ILE A 20 -4.33 -4.50 -4.24
C ILE A 20 -4.40 -4.41 -2.71
N HIS A 21 -3.60 -5.20 -1.99
CA HIS A 21 -3.51 -5.12 -0.53
C HIS A 21 -3.05 -3.73 -0.09
N LEU A 22 -1.91 -3.28 -0.61
CA LEU A 22 -1.36 -1.94 -0.35
C LEU A 22 -2.33 -0.83 -0.70
N TRP A 23 -3.04 -0.95 -1.83
CA TRP A 23 -4.01 0.08 -2.21
C TRP A 23 -5.12 0.24 -1.17
N HIS A 24 -5.59 -0.85 -0.58
CA HIS A 24 -6.60 -0.79 0.47
C HIS A 24 -5.99 -0.28 1.79
N GLU A 25 -4.83 -0.76 2.21
CA GLU A 25 -4.22 -0.37 3.49
C GLU A 25 -3.86 1.12 3.53
N ARG A 26 -3.24 1.66 2.47
CA ARG A 26 -2.93 3.09 2.31
C ARG A 26 -4.15 3.98 2.45
N ASN A 27 -5.27 3.48 1.96
CA ASN A 27 -6.54 4.20 1.99
C ASN A 27 -7.38 3.86 3.22
N GLY A 28 -6.94 2.88 4.02
CA GLY A 28 -7.71 2.37 5.14
C GLY A 28 -9.06 1.78 4.73
N TRP A 29 -9.16 1.26 3.51
CA TRP A 29 -10.40 0.77 2.91
C TRP A 29 -10.68 -0.69 3.24
N SER A 30 -11.97 -1.02 3.35
CA SER A 30 -12.40 -2.42 3.31
C SER A 30 -12.38 -2.95 1.87
N HIS A 31 -12.33 -4.28 1.71
CA HIS A 31 -12.38 -4.96 0.40
C HIS A 31 -13.66 -4.66 -0.42
N ARG A 32 -14.66 -3.98 0.16
CA ARG A 32 -15.92 -3.60 -0.49
C ARG A 32 -15.85 -2.24 -1.19
N VAL A 33 -14.85 -1.41 -0.90
CA VAL A 33 -14.79 -0.05 -1.45
C VAL A 33 -14.63 -0.06 -2.97
N LEU A 34 -13.67 -0.81 -3.52
CA LEU A 34 -13.46 -0.86 -4.98
C LEU A 34 -14.67 -1.42 -5.74
N PRO A 35 -15.31 -2.54 -5.32
CA PRO A 35 -16.53 -3.03 -5.96
C PRO A 35 -17.68 -2.03 -5.91
N LEU A 36 -17.91 -1.40 -4.76
CA LEU A 36 -18.98 -0.41 -4.61
C LEU A 36 -18.75 0.81 -5.49
N LEU A 37 -17.52 1.34 -5.54
CA LEU A 37 -17.18 2.44 -6.44
C LEU A 37 -17.42 2.08 -7.90
N SER A 38 -17.01 0.88 -8.31
CA SER A 38 -17.21 0.40 -9.67
C SER A 38 -18.68 0.30 -10.04
N GLU A 39 -19.51 -0.19 -9.12
CA GLU A 39 -20.96 -0.35 -9.31
C GLU A 39 -21.68 1.01 -9.36
N ILE A 40 -21.46 1.87 -8.36
CA ILE A 40 -22.16 3.16 -8.22
C ILE A 40 -21.83 4.11 -9.38
N LEU A 41 -20.59 4.05 -9.86
CA LEU A 41 -20.10 4.95 -10.91
C LEU A 41 -20.18 4.33 -12.31
N ASP A 42 -20.69 3.09 -12.43
CA ASP A 42 -20.79 2.33 -13.68
C ASP A 42 -19.46 2.23 -14.44
N LEU A 43 -18.41 1.81 -13.71
CA LEU A 43 -17.03 1.75 -14.23
C LEU A 43 -16.64 0.34 -14.69
N GLY A 44 -17.62 -0.55 -14.83
CA GLY A 44 -17.44 -1.96 -15.12
C GLY A 44 -17.78 -2.86 -13.95
N LYS A 45 -17.59 -4.17 -14.14
CA LYS A 45 -18.05 -5.19 -13.21
C LYS A 45 -16.88 -5.83 -12.47
N VAL A 46 -16.82 -5.59 -11.17
CA VAL A 46 -15.93 -6.31 -10.27
C VAL A 46 -16.68 -6.71 -9.00
N HIS A 47 -16.70 -8.01 -8.72
CA HIS A 47 -17.38 -8.54 -7.54
C HIS A 47 -16.46 -8.55 -6.31
N ASN A 48 -17.04 -8.47 -5.12
CA ASN A 48 -16.30 -8.59 -3.84
C ASN A 48 -15.39 -9.83 -3.79
N SER A 49 -15.87 -10.97 -4.33
CA SER A 49 -15.09 -12.21 -4.39
C SER A 49 -13.87 -12.11 -5.30
N GLN A 50 -13.94 -11.33 -6.39
CA GLN A 50 -12.81 -11.09 -7.29
C GLN A 50 -11.76 -10.23 -6.60
N ILE A 51 -12.15 -9.16 -5.90
CA ILE A 51 -11.21 -8.34 -5.13
C ILE A 51 -10.57 -9.14 -4.00
N SER A 52 -11.36 -9.91 -3.25
CA SER A 52 -10.83 -10.79 -2.20
C SER A 52 -9.85 -11.82 -2.77
N ASN A 53 -10.19 -12.47 -3.89
CA ASN A 53 -9.29 -13.45 -4.52
C ASN A 53 -8.05 -12.79 -5.14
N LEU A 54 -8.15 -11.58 -5.70
CA LEU A 54 -7.01 -10.82 -6.17
C LEU A 54 -6.06 -10.50 -5.02
N ARG A 55 -6.58 -9.90 -3.94
CA ARG A 55 -5.81 -9.54 -2.74
C ARG A 55 -5.09 -10.72 -2.10
N ASN A 56 -5.64 -11.92 -2.22
CA ASN A 56 -5.04 -13.15 -1.70
C ASN A 56 -4.23 -13.94 -2.75
N GLY A 57 -4.05 -13.43 -3.97
CA GLY A 57 -3.32 -14.12 -5.06
C GLY A 57 -3.99 -15.40 -5.59
N LYS A 58 -5.27 -15.62 -5.26
CA LYS A 58 -6.06 -16.82 -5.61
C LYS A 58 -6.80 -16.69 -6.94
N LEU A 59 -6.96 -15.47 -7.47
CA LEU A 59 -7.64 -15.28 -8.75
C LEU A 59 -6.73 -15.68 -9.91
N SER A 60 -7.03 -16.79 -10.58
CA SER A 60 -6.20 -17.35 -11.65
C SER A 60 -6.44 -16.73 -13.03
N SER A 61 -7.70 -16.36 -13.33
CA SER A 61 -8.13 -15.89 -14.65
C SER A 61 -9.17 -14.77 -14.53
N PRO A 62 -8.78 -13.55 -14.07
CA PRO A 62 -9.63 -12.38 -14.15
C PRO A 62 -10.00 -12.06 -15.61
N GLY A 63 -11.26 -11.70 -15.85
CA GLY A 63 -11.67 -11.12 -17.13
C GLY A 63 -11.12 -9.69 -17.30
N PRO A 64 -11.05 -9.18 -18.54
CA PRO A 64 -10.53 -7.85 -18.84
C PRO A 64 -11.30 -6.72 -18.13
N GLU A 65 -12.60 -6.90 -17.89
CA GLU A 65 -13.45 -5.93 -17.18
C GLU A 65 -12.96 -5.62 -15.76
N VAL A 66 -12.30 -6.58 -15.10
CA VAL A 66 -11.76 -6.37 -13.75
C VAL A 66 -10.64 -5.32 -13.79
N PHE A 67 -9.72 -5.44 -14.75
CA PHE A 67 -8.62 -4.48 -14.90
C PHE A 67 -9.12 -3.11 -15.37
N LEU A 68 -10.14 -3.09 -16.23
CA LEU A 68 -10.78 -1.85 -16.67
C LEU A 68 -11.43 -1.12 -15.49
N ALA A 69 -12.23 -1.82 -14.68
CA ALA A 69 -12.88 -1.26 -13.51
C ALA A 69 -11.89 -0.68 -12.51
N LEU A 70 -10.83 -1.43 -12.18
CA LEU A 70 -9.78 -0.97 -11.28
C LEU A 70 -9.07 0.27 -11.83
N ALA A 71 -8.73 0.30 -13.13
CA ALA A 71 -8.06 1.43 -13.75
C ALA A 71 -8.95 2.68 -13.81
N GLN A 72 -10.25 2.53 -14.03
CA GLN A 72 -11.20 3.63 -14.05
C GLN A 72 -11.40 4.22 -12.66
N VAL A 73 -11.58 3.38 -11.63
CA VAL A 73 -11.58 3.83 -10.23
C VAL A 73 -10.28 4.59 -9.93
N ASN A 74 -9.13 4.00 -10.28
CA ASN A 74 -7.83 4.61 -10.05
C ASN A 74 -7.68 6.00 -10.72
N THR A 75 -8.19 6.14 -11.95
CA THR A 75 -8.19 7.40 -12.68
C THR A 75 -9.05 8.46 -11.99
N ILE A 76 -10.19 8.09 -11.42
CA ILE A 76 -11.05 9.02 -10.67
C ILE A 76 -10.35 9.51 -9.40
N LEU A 77 -9.68 8.62 -8.68
CA LEU A 77 -8.89 9.01 -7.51
C LEU A 77 -7.80 10.01 -7.87
N ASP A 78 -7.09 9.77 -8.98
CA ASP A 78 -6.05 10.69 -9.47
C ASP A 78 -6.60 12.06 -9.88
N GLN A 79 -7.81 12.09 -10.45
CA GLN A 79 -8.49 13.33 -10.82
C GLN A 79 -9.12 14.08 -9.63
N GLY A 80 -9.19 13.45 -8.45
CA GLY A 80 -9.80 13.98 -7.24
C GLY A 80 -11.26 13.56 -7.04
N ILE A 81 -11.59 13.18 -5.81
CA ILE A 81 -12.90 12.63 -5.41
C ILE A 81 -14.05 13.63 -5.44
N GLU A 82 -13.78 14.94 -5.46
CA GLU A 82 -14.83 15.96 -5.50
C GLU A 82 -15.72 15.84 -6.75
N LYS A 83 -15.20 15.29 -7.85
CA LYS A 83 -15.99 15.07 -9.07
C LYS A 83 -17.10 14.03 -8.92
N ILE A 84 -17.01 13.17 -7.92
CA ILE A 84 -18.00 12.11 -7.64
C ILE A 84 -18.81 12.39 -6.37
N ARG A 85 -18.62 13.56 -5.76
CA ARG A 85 -19.29 13.96 -4.51
C ARG A 85 -20.81 13.86 -4.61
N ASP A 86 -21.41 14.47 -5.62
CA ASP A 86 -22.86 14.56 -5.78
C ASP A 86 -23.53 13.17 -5.86
N ARG A 87 -22.80 12.16 -6.32
CA ARG A 87 -23.29 10.77 -6.43
C ARG A 87 -23.16 9.97 -5.14
N LEU A 88 -22.33 10.42 -4.20
CA LEU A 88 -21.93 9.65 -3.03
C LEU A 88 -22.38 10.29 -1.72
N GLU A 89 -22.34 11.62 -1.60
CA GLU A 89 -22.59 12.33 -0.34
C GLU A 89 -24.01 12.08 0.21
N SER A 90 -25.02 12.04 -0.68
CA SER A 90 -26.42 11.77 -0.29
C SER A 90 -26.68 10.27 -0.11
N ASP A 91 -26.34 9.47 -1.11
CA ASP A 91 -26.85 8.11 -1.23
C ASP A 91 -25.92 7.07 -0.56
N TYR A 92 -24.64 7.41 -0.39
CA TYR A 92 -23.61 6.53 0.17
C TYR A 92 -22.66 7.29 1.14
N PRO A 93 -23.19 7.92 2.21
CA PRO A 93 -22.41 8.80 3.08
C PRO A 93 -21.22 8.12 3.76
N GLU A 94 -21.32 6.83 4.11
CA GLU A 94 -20.22 6.05 4.70
C GLU A 94 -19.08 5.82 3.70
N LEU A 95 -19.42 5.55 2.43
CA LEU A 95 -18.42 5.41 1.37
C LEU A 95 -17.74 6.74 1.10
N TRP A 96 -18.51 7.83 1.03
CA TRP A 96 -17.99 9.18 0.87
C TRP A 96 -17.00 9.54 1.98
N LYS A 97 -17.37 9.32 3.24
CA LYS A 97 -16.51 9.55 4.40
C LYS A 97 -15.19 8.76 4.30
N SER A 98 -15.26 7.49 3.89
CA SER A 98 -14.05 6.67 3.69
C SER A 98 -13.11 7.23 2.61
N LEU A 99 -13.64 7.87 1.57
CA LEU A 99 -12.83 8.53 0.54
C LEU A 99 -12.24 9.86 1.04
N GLN A 100 -13.00 10.60 1.84
CA GLN A 100 -12.53 11.85 2.47
C GLN A 100 -11.39 11.58 3.45
N GLU A 101 -11.41 10.45 4.16
CA GLU A 101 -10.31 10.03 5.02
C GLU A 101 -9.03 9.72 4.22
N SER A 102 -9.16 9.00 3.09
CA SER A 102 -8.04 8.74 2.18
C SER A 102 -8.53 8.22 0.82
N ALA A 103 -7.95 8.74 -0.26
CA ALA A 103 -8.28 8.42 -1.66
C ALA A 103 -7.06 8.48 -2.60
N LEU A 104 -5.97 7.85 -2.19
CA LEU A 104 -4.70 7.79 -2.90
C LEU A 104 -4.79 6.85 -4.12
N PRO A 105 -4.42 7.33 -5.33
CA PRO A 105 -4.33 6.49 -6.53
C PRO A 105 -3.04 5.64 -6.55
N LEU A 106 -3.08 4.56 -7.33
CA LEU A 106 -1.92 3.79 -7.77
C LEU A 106 -1.26 4.46 -8.97
N LYS A 107 0.01 4.85 -8.83
CA LYS A 107 0.78 5.54 -9.87
C LYS A 107 1.97 4.73 -10.33
N ASN A 108 2.30 4.78 -11.62
CA ASN A 108 3.58 4.29 -12.12
C ASN A 108 4.73 5.24 -11.74
N ASP A 109 5.96 4.83 -12.08
CA ASP A 109 7.18 5.59 -11.77
C ASP A 109 7.23 6.96 -12.47
N SER A 110 6.46 7.14 -13.54
CA SER A 110 6.30 8.43 -14.23
C SER A 110 5.28 9.35 -13.55
N GLY A 111 4.65 8.91 -12.46
CA GLY A 111 3.64 9.67 -11.70
C GLY A 111 2.24 9.64 -12.30
N ASN A 112 1.99 8.83 -13.34
CA ASN A 112 0.69 8.68 -13.97
C ASN A 112 -0.10 7.53 -13.31
N PRO A 113 -1.44 7.60 -13.24
CA PRO A 113 -2.24 6.50 -12.72
C PRO A 113 -2.05 5.23 -13.54
N LEU A 114 -1.94 4.07 -12.86
CA LEU A 114 -1.87 2.77 -13.51
C LEU A 114 -3.10 2.53 -14.39
N SER A 115 -2.85 2.23 -15.66
CA SER A 115 -3.86 1.87 -16.65
C SER A 115 -4.26 0.39 -16.58
N ALA A 116 -5.36 0.04 -17.26
CA ALA A 116 -5.83 -1.36 -17.32
C ALA A 116 -4.79 -2.30 -17.94
N GLY A 117 -4.05 -1.82 -18.95
CA GLY A 117 -2.96 -2.57 -19.57
C GLY A 117 -1.83 -2.86 -18.59
N GLU A 118 -1.41 -1.86 -17.82
CA GLU A 118 -0.34 -2.03 -16.82
C GLU A 118 -0.75 -2.97 -15.69
N LEU A 119 -1.99 -2.87 -15.21
CA LEU A 119 -2.53 -3.81 -14.22
C LEU A 119 -2.53 -5.25 -14.76
N PHE A 120 -2.93 -5.44 -16.01
CA PHE A 120 -2.88 -6.75 -16.65
C PHE A 120 -1.44 -7.27 -16.79
N GLU A 121 -0.51 -6.44 -17.22
CA GLU A 121 0.91 -6.80 -17.37
C GLU A 121 1.55 -7.19 -16.03
N ILE A 122 1.23 -6.49 -14.94
CA ILE A 122 1.66 -6.84 -13.58
C ILE A 122 1.08 -8.20 -13.19
N PHE A 123 -0.22 -8.40 -13.36
CA PHE A 123 -0.88 -9.68 -13.06
C PHE A 123 -0.29 -10.86 -13.86
N ALA A 124 0.05 -10.63 -15.13
CA ALA A 124 0.66 -11.63 -16.01
C ALA A 124 2.15 -11.87 -15.72
N GLY A 125 2.77 -11.08 -14.85
CA GLY A 125 4.20 -11.14 -14.55
C GLY A 125 5.08 -10.65 -15.70
N LEU A 126 4.54 -9.80 -16.57
CA LEU A 126 5.23 -9.16 -17.69
C LEU A 126 5.86 -7.82 -17.30
N LYS A 127 5.24 -7.12 -16.35
CA LYS A 127 5.73 -5.86 -15.78
C LYS A 127 5.97 -6.03 -14.28
N SER A 128 7.04 -5.44 -13.78
CA SER A 128 7.29 -5.35 -12.34
C SER A 128 6.29 -4.39 -11.70
N LEU A 129 6.17 -4.43 -10.38
CA LEU A 129 5.48 -3.37 -9.66
C LEU A 129 6.22 -2.05 -9.91
N PRO A 130 5.51 -0.90 -9.91
CA PRO A 130 6.21 0.38 -9.88
C PRO A 130 7.13 0.42 -8.66
N SER A 131 8.25 1.14 -8.76
CA SER A 131 9.20 1.30 -7.65
C SER A 131 8.56 1.90 -6.39
N SER A 132 7.43 2.58 -6.53
CA SER A 132 6.60 3.04 -5.42
C SER A 132 5.67 1.96 -4.86
N PHE A 133 5.84 0.69 -5.22
CA PHE A 133 5.06 -0.45 -4.74
C PHE A 133 5.83 -1.79 -4.76
N ASP A 134 7.12 -1.82 -5.15
CA ASP A 134 7.93 -3.05 -5.21
C ASP A 134 8.61 -3.31 -3.85
N TRP A 135 7.80 -3.60 -2.83
CA TRP A 135 8.21 -3.70 -1.42
C TRP A 135 8.03 -5.08 -0.85
N TYR A 136 8.36 -6.11 -1.62
CA TYR A 136 8.21 -7.44 -1.07
C TYR A 136 9.15 -7.62 0.13
N ILE A 137 8.55 -7.72 1.32
CA ILE A 137 9.18 -7.98 2.60
C ILE A 137 8.90 -9.45 2.92
N GLU A 138 9.94 -10.24 3.14
CA GLU A 138 9.80 -11.63 3.54
C GLU A 138 9.44 -11.73 5.03
N ASP A 139 8.72 -12.79 5.41
CA ASP A 139 8.33 -13.00 6.81
C ASP A 139 9.54 -13.08 7.75
N GLU A 140 10.65 -13.64 7.27
CA GLU A 140 11.87 -13.81 8.06
C GLU A 140 12.63 -12.50 8.32
N GLU A 141 12.43 -11.46 7.50
CA GLU A 141 13.10 -10.16 7.69
C GLU A 141 12.27 -9.14 8.47
N ALA A 142 10.97 -9.39 8.69
CA ALA A 142 10.06 -8.42 9.29
C ALA A 142 10.45 -7.98 10.72
N SER A 143 10.93 -8.93 11.54
CA SER A 143 11.39 -8.65 12.91
C SER A 143 12.64 -7.76 12.91
N ALA A 144 13.66 -8.12 12.12
CA ALA A 144 14.90 -7.34 12.01
C ALA A 144 14.65 -5.93 11.44
N LEU A 145 13.71 -5.78 10.49
CA LEU A 145 13.29 -4.48 9.99
C LEU A 145 12.53 -3.65 11.03
N SER A 146 11.78 -4.28 11.93
CA SER A 146 11.09 -3.59 13.04
C SER A 146 12.08 -2.99 14.03
N ASP A 147 13.15 -3.72 14.36
CA ASP A 147 14.26 -3.19 15.16
C ASP A 147 14.98 -2.03 14.46
N ALA A 148 15.29 -2.19 13.16
CA ALA A 148 15.90 -1.14 12.36
C ALA A 148 15.04 0.15 12.32
N LEU A 149 13.71 0.02 12.28
CA LEU A 149 12.80 1.17 12.37
C LEU A 149 12.91 1.90 13.70
N SER A 150 12.99 1.16 14.82
CA SER A 150 13.19 1.76 16.15
C SER A 150 14.48 2.58 16.20
N VAL A 151 15.59 2.00 15.71
CA VAL A 151 16.89 2.69 15.61
C VAL A 151 16.78 3.93 14.71
N HIS A 152 16.18 3.79 13.53
CA HIS A 152 16.02 4.85 12.54
C HIS A 152 15.21 6.03 13.08
N PHE A 153 14.03 5.78 13.65
CA PHE A 153 13.15 6.86 14.14
C PHE A 153 13.60 7.44 15.47
N CYS A 154 14.25 6.65 16.32
CA CYS A 154 14.78 7.16 17.57
C CYS A 154 16.18 7.77 17.44
N GLN A 155 16.87 7.56 16.33
CA GLN A 155 18.25 8.02 16.11
C GLN A 155 19.16 7.60 17.28
N ASN A 156 19.04 6.34 17.71
CA ASN A 156 19.70 5.75 18.89
C ASN A 156 19.36 6.39 20.26
N LYS A 157 18.28 7.19 20.36
CA LYS A 157 17.79 7.74 21.63
C LYS A 157 16.72 6.83 22.24
N ALA A 158 16.45 6.98 23.53
CA ALA A 158 15.31 6.30 24.16
C ALA A 158 13.97 6.87 23.64
N TRP A 159 13.01 6.01 23.33
CA TRP A 159 11.68 6.38 22.79
C TRP A 159 11.02 7.55 23.53
N ARG A 160 11.06 7.55 24.86
CA ARG A 160 10.51 8.63 25.71
C ARG A 160 11.00 10.04 25.36
N LEU A 161 12.17 10.17 24.73
CA LEU A 161 12.79 11.46 24.39
C LEU A 161 12.41 11.95 22.99
N CYS A 162 12.03 11.06 22.08
CA CYS A 162 11.67 11.40 20.69
C CYS A 162 10.19 11.15 20.36
N LYS A 163 9.43 10.51 21.28
CA LYS A 163 8.03 10.11 21.08
C LYS A 163 7.16 11.21 20.48
N ILE A 164 7.16 12.39 21.09
CA ILE A 164 6.27 13.49 20.66
C ILE A 164 6.57 13.86 19.20
N GLN A 165 7.84 14.13 18.89
CA GLN A 165 8.28 14.51 17.55
C GLN A 165 7.96 13.44 16.49
N VAL A 166 8.24 12.17 16.80
CA VAL A 166 8.00 11.05 15.86
C VAL A 166 6.50 10.84 15.63
N MET A 167 5.69 10.87 16.69
CA MET A 167 4.24 10.69 16.60
C MET A 167 3.53 11.86 15.90
N GLU A 168 4.06 13.08 16.00
CA GLU A 168 3.56 14.26 15.28
C GLU A 168 3.87 14.18 13.77
N ALA A 169 5.01 13.61 13.39
CA ALA A 169 5.36 13.43 11.98
C ALA A 169 4.49 12.34 11.30
N TYR A 170 4.10 11.30 12.04
CA TYR A 170 3.30 10.19 11.53
C TYR A 170 1.86 10.61 11.23
N ALA A 171 1.51 10.64 9.94
CA ALA A 171 0.30 11.30 9.42
C ALA A 171 -1.00 10.48 9.62
N VAL A 172 -0.88 9.18 9.90
CA VAL A 172 -2.03 8.29 10.03
C VAL A 172 -2.80 8.63 11.30
N ASN A 173 -4.12 8.82 11.16
CA ASN A 173 -5.01 9.20 12.26
C ASN A 173 -5.75 8.01 12.89
N LYS A 174 -5.71 6.82 12.28
CA LYS A 174 -6.38 5.63 12.80
C LYS A 174 -5.71 5.15 14.09
N LEU A 175 -6.47 5.10 15.20
CA LEU A 175 -5.96 4.80 16.54
C LEU A 175 -5.14 3.50 16.59
N ASN A 176 -5.71 2.38 16.12
CA ASN A 176 -5.05 1.08 16.15
C ASN A 176 -3.74 1.04 15.35
N ARG A 177 -3.61 1.86 14.28
CA ARG A 177 -2.35 1.95 13.50
C ARG A 177 -1.33 2.81 14.24
N ARG A 178 -1.74 3.94 14.82
CA ARG A 178 -0.88 4.80 15.65
C ARG A 178 -0.34 4.09 16.88
N GLU A 179 -1.16 3.30 17.57
CA GLU A 179 -0.75 2.51 18.73
C GLU A 179 0.27 1.46 18.34
N ARG A 180 -0.01 0.69 17.28
CA ARG A 180 0.93 -0.32 16.74
C ARG A 180 2.26 0.30 16.32
N PHE A 181 2.23 1.42 15.60
CA PHE A 181 3.43 2.17 15.26
C PHE A 181 4.22 2.57 16.51
N ALA A 182 3.54 3.13 17.52
CA ALA A 182 4.21 3.51 18.77
C ALA A 182 4.81 2.32 19.53
N GLU A 183 4.16 1.15 19.51
CA GLU A 183 4.67 -0.09 20.12
C GLU A 183 5.90 -0.61 19.38
N VAL A 184 5.90 -0.57 18.04
CA VAL A 184 7.05 -1.00 17.22
C VAL A 184 8.25 -0.08 17.44
N ILE A 185 8.06 1.24 17.37
CA ILE A 185 9.17 2.18 17.61
C ILE A 185 9.65 2.13 19.07
N ALA A 186 8.80 1.72 20.02
CA ALA A 186 9.20 1.48 21.40
C ALA A 186 9.95 0.15 21.62
N GLY A 187 10.01 -0.73 20.62
CA GLY A 187 10.59 -2.08 20.74
C GLY A 187 9.75 -3.04 21.59
N ILE A 188 8.44 -2.80 21.70
CA ILE A 188 7.51 -3.65 22.49
C ILE A 188 6.98 -4.82 21.63
N ARG A 189 6.93 -4.62 20.32
CA ARG A 189 6.32 -5.52 19.34
C ARG A 189 7.01 -5.35 17.99
N ASP A 190 6.95 -6.38 17.16
CA ASP A 190 7.34 -6.31 15.74
C ASP A 190 6.12 -6.20 14.82
N TYR A 191 6.33 -5.58 13.67
CA TYR A 191 5.41 -5.74 12.54
C TYR A 191 5.54 -7.13 11.94
N THR A 192 4.43 -7.70 11.48
CA THR A 192 4.50 -8.79 10.49
C THR A 192 4.93 -8.24 9.12
N ALA A 193 5.36 -9.10 8.19
CA ALA A 193 5.70 -8.64 6.85
C ALA A 193 4.53 -7.92 6.16
N GLU A 194 3.30 -8.45 6.29
CA GLU A 194 2.08 -7.82 5.75
C GLU A 194 1.81 -6.45 6.38
N GLU A 195 2.00 -6.31 7.70
CA GLU A 195 1.79 -5.03 8.37
C GLU A 195 2.86 -4.00 7.99
N LEU A 196 4.13 -4.40 7.96
CA LEU A 196 5.23 -3.51 7.61
C LEU A 196 5.12 -3.04 6.16
N ASP A 197 4.75 -3.95 5.27
CA ASP A 197 4.48 -3.66 3.87
C ASP A 197 3.36 -2.61 3.73
N GLY A 198 2.22 -2.83 4.40
CA GLY A 198 1.12 -1.87 4.45
C GLY A 198 1.47 -0.49 5.01
N GLU A 199 2.46 -0.42 5.91
CA GLU A 199 2.89 0.79 6.60
C GLU A 199 4.05 1.53 5.92
N LEU A 200 4.80 0.88 5.03
CA LEU A 200 6.10 1.35 4.55
C LEU A 200 6.08 2.76 3.95
N LEU A 201 4.99 3.15 3.28
CA LEU A 201 4.82 4.49 2.74
C LEU A 201 4.66 5.54 3.81
N ASP A 202 3.80 5.27 4.79
CA ASP A 202 3.54 6.18 5.89
C ASP A 202 4.81 6.34 6.73
N LEU A 203 5.59 5.25 6.90
CA LEU A 203 6.92 5.28 7.51
C LEU A 203 7.90 6.12 6.68
N TYR A 204 7.99 5.92 5.37
CA TYR A 204 8.82 6.73 4.48
C TYR A 204 8.46 8.22 4.56
N ASP A 205 7.19 8.58 4.47
CA ASP A 205 6.72 9.96 4.55
C ASP A 205 7.01 10.59 5.91
N THR A 206 6.88 9.81 6.99
CA THR A 206 7.25 10.22 8.36
C THR A 206 8.75 10.49 8.46
N SER A 207 9.58 9.58 7.95
CA SER A 207 11.03 9.71 7.91
C SER A 207 11.47 10.95 7.11
N LYS A 208 10.80 11.22 5.99
CA LYS A 208 11.01 12.41 5.16
C LYS A 208 10.63 13.70 5.88
N LYS A 209 9.48 13.74 6.56
CA LYS A 209 9.06 14.89 7.38
C LYS A 209 10.05 15.21 8.50
N LEU A 210 10.62 14.18 9.12
CA LEU A 210 11.67 14.31 10.14
C LEU A 210 13.05 14.64 9.55
N SER A 211 13.19 14.63 8.22
CA SER A 211 14.47 14.77 7.52
C SER A 211 15.51 13.70 7.88
N TYR A 212 15.06 12.51 8.31
CA TYR A 212 15.92 11.39 8.70
C TYR A 212 16.37 10.56 7.50
N PHE A 213 15.59 10.57 6.42
CA PHE A 213 15.95 9.93 5.16
C PHE A 213 16.07 10.95 4.03
N LYS A 214 17.13 10.82 3.23
CA LYS A 214 17.42 11.70 2.07
C LYS A 214 17.36 10.99 0.73
N GLY A 215 17.16 9.67 0.71
CA GLY A 215 17.02 8.91 -0.52
C GLY A 215 15.69 9.18 -1.22
N ARG A 216 15.57 8.69 -2.46
CA ARG A 216 14.39 8.90 -3.29
C ARG A 216 13.49 7.68 -3.26
N GLY A 217 12.38 7.81 -2.55
CA GLY A 217 11.26 6.87 -2.59
C GLY A 217 11.34 5.72 -1.58
N PRO A 218 10.23 5.00 -1.37
CA PRO A 218 10.13 4.01 -0.30
C PRO A 218 11.00 2.75 -0.53
N ASN A 219 11.32 2.39 -1.78
CA ASN A 219 12.29 1.32 -2.08
C ASN A 219 13.67 1.60 -1.49
N ALA A 220 14.14 2.84 -1.68
CA ALA A 220 15.44 3.24 -1.16
C ALA A 220 15.42 3.31 0.37
N PHE A 221 14.27 3.66 0.96
CA PHE A 221 14.08 3.64 2.40
C PHE A 221 14.08 2.20 2.95
N LEU A 222 13.36 1.27 2.32
CA LEU A 222 13.40 -0.15 2.70
C LEU A 222 14.82 -0.74 2.57
N ALA A 223 15.56 -0.37 1.52
CA ALA A 223 16.95 -0.77 1.37
C ALA A 223 17.86 -0.23 2.49
N GLU A 224 17.63 1.01 2.95
CA GLU A 224 18.34 1.57 4.11
C GLU A 224 18.00 0.80 5.39
N LEU A 225 16.73 0.48 5.63
CA LEU A 225 16.32 -0.34 6.77
C LEU A 225 16.96 -1.73 6.73
N ARG A 226 17.04 -2.36 5.55
CA ARG A 226 17.74 -3.65 5.37
C ARG A 226 19.23 -3.56 5.69
N ASN A 227 19.88 -2.45 5.31
CA ASN A 227 21.28 -2.21 5.66
C ASN A 227 21.45 -2.04 7.17
N LEU A 228 20.61 -1.23 7.81
CA LEU A 228 20.62 -1.06 9.27
C LEU A 228 20.38 -2.39 10.01
N ALA A 229 19.43 -3.19 9.53
CA ALA A 229 19.11 -4.50 10.09
C ALA A 229 20.29 -5.48 9.98
N SER A 230 21.15 -5.34 8.97
CA SER A 230 22.36 -6.16 8.82
C SER A 230 23.54 -5.70 9.69
N GLU A 231 23.50 -4.45 10.17
CA GLU A 231 24.52 -3.85 11.03
C GLU A 231 24.24 -4.06 12.54
N THR A 232 23.04 -4.56 12.87
CA THR A 232 22.56 -4.85 14.23
C THR A 232 22.77 -6.32 14.58
#